data_AF-A0A2I0B712-F1
#
_entry.id   AF-A0A2I0B712-F1
#
_cell.length_a   1.000
_cell.length_b   1.000
_cell.length_c   1.000
_cell.angle_alpha   90.00
_cell.angle_beta   90.00
_cell.angle_gamma   90.00
#
_symmetry.space_group_name_H-M   'P 1'
#
loop_
_entity.id
_entity.type
_entity.pdbx_description
1 polymer ?
#
loop_
_entity_poly.entity_id
_entity_poly.type
_entity_poly.pdbx_seq_one_letter_code
_entity_poly.pdbx_strand_id
1 'polypeptide(L)'
;MRLRSPSPVLLPVALFSATIAATFISASLLHHRRRFTFPANSDPAMTRAFILWLHGLGDSGPPNEPIRTFFISPEFQNTKWSFPSASSSPVSCNYGAVMPSWFDIHEIPIGAVSFTFI
;
A
#
# COMPACT_ATOMS: atom_id res chain seq x y z
N MET A 1 -63.81 6.85 25.07
CA MET A 1 -62.91 6.64 23.92
C MET A 1 -62.14 5.33 24.13
N ARG A 2 -62.50 4.23 23.45
CA ARG A 2 -61.72 2.98 23.48
C ARG A 2 -60.59 3.10 22.46
N LEU A 3 -59.34 3.13 22.93
CA LEU A 3 -58.15 3.02 22.10
C LEU A 3 -58.14 1.61 21.46
N ARG A 4 -58.16 1.57 20.12
CA ARG A 4 -58.12 0.33 19.35
C ARG A 4 -56.72 -0.25 19.50
N SER A 5 -56.58 -1.38 20.20
CA SER A 5 -55.29 -2.06 20.32
C SER A 5 -54.80 -2.50 18.94
N PRO A 6 -53.53 -2.28 18.57
CA PRO A 6 -53.00 -2.73 17.30
C PRO A 6 -53.11 -4.26 17.19
N SER A 7 -53.44 -4.77 16.00
CA SER A 7 -53.63 -6.21 15.78
C SER A 7 -52.29 -6.96 16.02
N PRO A 8 -52.32 -8.18 16.59
CA PRO A 8 -51.12 -8.91 17.03
C PRO A 8 -50.17 -9.30 15.88
N VAL A 9 -50.61 -9.14 14.63
CA VAL A 9 -49.85 -9.45 13.41
C VAL A 9 -49.16 -8.21 12.82
N LEU A 10 -49.64 -7.00 13.15
CA LEU A 10 -49.09 -5.76 12.59
C LEU A 10 -47.70 -5.45 13.15
N LEU A 11 -47.49 -5.73 14.44
CA LEU A 11 -46.24 -5.48 15.13
C LEU A 11 -45.07 -6.34 14.61
N PRO A 12 -45.20 -7.67 14.47
CA PRO A 12 -44.10 -8.49 13.92
C PRO A 12 -43.76 -8.14 12.46
N VAL A 13 -44.76 -7.80 11.64
CA VAL A 13 -44.54 -7.38 10.24
C VAL A 13 -43.79 -6.04 10.17
N ALA A 14 -44.17 -5.07 11.02
CA ALA A 14 -43.49 -3.78 11.09
C ALA A 14 -42.03 -3.91 11.54
N LEU A 15 -41.76 -4.76 12.54
CA LEU A 15 -40.40 -5.01 13.03
C LEU A 15 -39.51 -5.71 11.99
N PHE A 16 -40.06 -6.66 11.25
CA PHE A 16 -39.33 -7.34 10.18
C PHE A 16 -39.00 -6.38 9.04
N SER A 17 -39.96 -5.55 8.64
CA SER A 17 -39.75 -4.49 7.63
C SER A 17 -38.69 -3.48 8.07
N ALA A 18 -38.73 -3.03 9.33
CA ALA A 18 -37.75 -2.11 9.88
C ALA A 18 -36.33 -2.70 9.91
N THR A 19 -36.20 -3.99 10.22
CA THR A 19 -34.89 -4.67 10.28
C THR A 19 -34.26 -4.79 8.89
N ILE A 20 -35.06 -5.13 7.87
CA ILE A 20 -34.60 -5.17 6.47
C ILE A 20 -34.19 -3.77 6.00
N ALA A 21 -35.00 -2.75 6.30
CA ALA A 21 -34.64 -1.38 5.95
C ALA A 21 -33.32 -0.95 6.61
N ALA A 22 -33.14 -1.25 7.90
CA ALA A 22 -31.93 -0.93 8.64
C ALA A 22 -30.69 -1.65 8.10
N THR A 23 -30.79 -2.92 7.67
CA THR A 23 -29.66 -3.65 7.07
C THR A 23 -29.30 -3.13 5.69
N PHE A 24 -30.29 -2.79 4.84
CA PHE A 24 -30.03 -2.14 3.55
C PHE A 24 -29.41 -0.75 3.72
N ILE A 25 -29.90 0.05 4.67
CA ILE A 25 -29.33 1.38 4.98
C ILE A 25 -27.92 1.23 5.53
N SER A 26 -27.67 0.29 6.45
CA SER A 26 -26.33 0.05 7.01
C SER A 26 -25.36 -0.47 5.94
N ALA A 27 -25.78 -1.42 5.09
CA ALA A 27 -24.97 -1.90 3.98
C ALA A 27 -24.70 -0.80 2.95
N SER A 28 -25.68 0.04 2.64
CA SER A 28 -25.54 1.18 1.73
C SER A 28 -24.64 2.27 2.32
N LEU A 29 -24.76 2.57 3.61
CA LEU A 29 -23.90 3.50 4.33
C LEU A 29 -22.48 2.96 4.47
N LEU A 30 -22.28 1.67 4.70
CA LEU A 30 -20.95 1.03 4.69
C LEU A 30 -20.34 1.02 3.29
N HIS A 31 -21.16 0.79 2.25
CA HIS A 31 -20.70 0.86 0.86
C HIS A 31 -20.39 2.30 0.42
N HIS A 32 -21.14 3.28 0.93
CA HIS A 32 -20.91 4.71 0.73
C HIS A 32 -19.71 5.20 1.56
N ARG A 33 -19.49 4.69 2.77
CA ARG A 33 -18.28 4.97 3.58
C ARG A 33 -17.03 4.28 3.06
N ARG A 34 -17.15 3.21 2.27
CA ARG A 34 -16.05 2.71 1.42
C ARG A 34 -15.73 3.63 0.25
N ARG A 35 -16.58 4.62 -0.06
CA ARG A 35 -16.14 5.85 -0.72
C ARG A 35 -15.61 6.81 0.35
N PHE A 36 -14.54 6.39 1.04
CA PHE A 36 -13.58 7.35 1.56
C PHE A 36 -12.81 7.88 0.33
N THR A 37 -13.54 8.56 -0.54
CA THR A 37 -12.97 9.51 -1.47
C THR A 37 -12.34 10.57 -0.61
N PHE A 38 -11.01 10.56 -0.56
CA PHE A 38 -10.26 11.79 -0.32
C PHE A 38 -10.96 12.90 -1.09
N PRO A 39 -11.25 14.06 -0.45
CA PRO A 39 -11.93 15.14 -1.14
C PRO A 39 -11.11 15.44 -2.38
N ALA A 40 -11.72 15.21 -3.55
CA ALA A 40 -11.17 15.61 -4.82
C ALA A 40 -11.21 17.14 -4.83
N ASN A 41 -10.22 17.76 -4.20
CA ASN A 41 -9.83 19.10 -4.58
C ASN A 41 -9.30 18.96 -6.00
N SER A 42 -10.09 19.38 -6.97
CA SER A 42 -9.79 19.35 -8.39
C SER A 42 -8.76 20.41 -8.77
N ASP A 43 -7.72 20.56 -7.97
CA ASP A 43 -6.45 21.04 -8.46
C ASP A 43 -5.71 19.80 -9.01
N PRO A 44 -5.39 19.72 -10.31
CA PRO A 44 -4.50 18.69 -10.84
C PRO A 44 -3.04 18.84 -10.35
N ALA A 45 -2.83 19.55 -9.23
CA ALA A 45 -1.58 19.70 -8.52
C ALA A 45 -1.32 18.49 -7.61
N MET A 46 -1.00 17.38 -8.26
CA MET A 46 0.15 16.53 -7.93
C MET A 46 0.28 15.98 -6.49
N THR A 47 -0.24 14.77 -6.25
CA THR A 47 0.55 13.82 -5.45
C THR A 47 1.53 13.14 -6.40
N ARG A 48 2.70 13.76 -6.56
CA ARG A 48 3.79 13.18 -7.35
C ARG A 48 4.61 12.28 -6.45
N ALA A 49 4.29 10.99 -6.40
CA ALA A 49 5.16 10.03 -5.72
C ALA A 49 6.51 9.97 -6.44
N PHE A 50 7.59 9.82 -5.68
CA PHE A 50 8.92 9.55 -6.21
C PHE A 50 9.41 8.25 -5.59
N ILE A 51 9.69 7.26 -6.42
CA ILE A 51 10.23 5.97 -5.99
C ILE A 51 11.67 5.88 -6.45
N LEU A 52 12.55 5.75 -5.47
CA LEU A 52 13.95 5.42 -5.66
C LEU A 52 14.12 3.92 -5.45
N TRP A 53 14.51 3.20 -6.49
CA TRP A 53 14.75 1.77 -6.45
C TRP A 53 16.25 1.49 -6.46
N LEU A 54 16.77 0.91 -5.38
CA LEU A 54 18.18 0.52 -5.28
C LEU A 54 18.32 -0.97 -5.57
N HIS A 55 19.14 -1.32 -6.56
CA HIS A 55 19.42 -2.70 -6.94
C HIS A 55 20.31 -3.41 -5.89
N GLY A 56 20.37 -4.75 -5.96
CA GLY A 56 21.22 -5.58 -5.10
C GLY A 56 22.71 -5.55 -5.47
N LEU A 57 23.55 -6.14 -4.61
CA LEU A 57 25.00 -6.25 -4.82
C LEU A 57 25.33 -6.86 -6.19
N GLY A 58 26.21 -6.21 -6.96
CA GLY A 58 26.68 -6.69 -8.26
C GLY A 58 25.73 -6.42 -9.45
N ASP A 59 24.54 -5.86 -9.21
CA ASP A 59 23.56 -5.53 -10.25
C ASP A 59 23.67 -4.05 -10.70
N SER A 60 22.71 -3.54 -11.47
CA SER A 60 22.63 -2.16 -11.95
C SER A 60 21.18 -1.66 -12.04
N GLY A 61 21.01 -0.36 -12.24
CA GLY A 61 19.69 0.28 -12.37
C GLY A 61 18.84 -0.21 -13.56
N PRO A 62 19.34 -0.15 -14.81
CA PRO A 62 18.51 -0.39 -16.01
C PRO A 62 17.79 -1.74 -16.06
N PRO A 63 18.41 -2.89 -15.67
CA PRO A 63 17.73 -4.18 -15.64
C PRO A 63 16.53 -4.24 -14.66
N ASN A 64 16.49 -3.36 -13.66
CA ASN A 64 15.43 -3.29 -12.66
C ASN A 64 14.25 -2.40 -13.08
N GLU A 65 14.39 -1.56 -14.12
CA GLU A 65 13.32 -0.66 -14.58
C GLU A 65 11.96 -1.35 -14.86
N PRO A 66 11.89 -2.59 -15.41
CA PRO A 66 10.63 -3.27 -15.65
C PRO A 66 9.78 -3.50 -14.40
N ILE A 67 10.37 -3.43 -13.18
CA ILE A 67 9.65 -3.61 -11.92
C ILE A 67 8.50 -2.60 -11.77
N ARG A 68 8.65 -1.39 -12.31
CA ARG A 68 7.58 -0.38 -12.30
C ARG A 68 6.28 -0.87 -12.96
N THR A 69 6.36 -1.83 -13.88
CA THR A 69 5.20 -2.34 -14.63
C THR A 69 4.27 -3.20 -13.77
N PHE A 70 4.76 -3.71 -12.64
CA PHE A 70 3.93 -4.46 -11.68
C PHE A 70 3.07 -3.54 -10.79
N PHE A 71 3.35 -2.23 -10.76
CA PHE A 71 2.64 -1.24 -9.94
C PHE A 71 1.49 -0.59 -10.74
N ILE A 72 0.40 -1.33 -10.94
CA ILE A 72 -0.74 -0.93 -11.78
C ILE A 72 -1.81 -0.10 -11.06
N SER A 73 -1.70 0.07 -9.75
CA SER A 73 -2.73 0.74 -8.94
C SER A 73 -2.82 2.24 -9.27
N PRO A 74 -4.02 2.86 -9.23
CA PRO A 74 -4.20 4.29 -9.54
C PRO A 74 -3.28 5.24 -8.78
N GLU A 75 -2.89 4.87 -7.56
CA GLU A 75 -1.97 5.62 -6.69
C GLU A 75 -0.58 5.79 -7.31
N PHE A 76 -0.17 4.90 -8.23
CA PHE A 76 1.14 4.96 -8.88
C PHE A 76 1.15 5.67 -10.24
N GLN A 77 -0.01 6.08 -10.78
CA GLN A 77 -0.13 6.63 -12.14
C GLN A 77 0.76 7.87 -12.40
N ASN A 78 0.97 8.70 -11.39
CA ASN A 78 1.79 9.92 -11.48
C ASN A 78 3.16 9.79 -10.80
N THR A 79 3.66 8.56 -10.64
CA THR A 79 4.92 8.29 -9.95
C THR A 79 6.13 8.57 -10.85
N LYS A 80 7.10 9.35 -10.35
CA LYS A 80 8.45 9.37 -10.88
C LYS A 80 9.23 8.18 -10.35
N TRP A 81 9.95 7.52 -11.23
CA TRP A 81 10.82 6.40 -10.87
C TRP A 81 12.27 6.78 -11.13
N SER A 82 13.15 6.34 -10.24
CA SER A 82 14.60 6.43 -10.41
C SER A 82 15.23 5.08 -10.08
N PHE A 83 16.02 4.58 -11.02
CA PHE A 83 16.76 3.32 -10.92
C PHE A 83 18.25 3.63 -11.11
N PRO A 84 18.93 4.23 -10.12
CA PRO A 84 20.36 4.51 -10.25
C PRO A 84 21.19 3.23 -10.18
N SER A 85 22.38 3.26 -10.77
CA SER A 85 23.40 2.23 -10.59
C SER A 85 24.41 2.67 -9.53
N ALA A 86 24.80 1.75 -8.66
CA ALA A 86 25.89 1.95 -7.71
C ALA A 86 27.23 2.12 -8.44
N SER A 87 28.19 2.79 -7.80
CA SER A 87 29.57 2.83 -8.28
C SER A 87 30.26 1.47 -8.11
N SER A 88 31.18 1.14 -9.02
CA SER A 88 32.06 -0.02 -8.88
C SER A 88 33.03 0.18 -7.70
N SER A 89 32.93 -0.67 -6.69
CA SER A 89 33.73 -0.59 -5.45
C SER A 89 34.21 -1.98 -5.05
N PRO A 90 35.34 -2.11 -4.34
CA PRO A 90 35.76 -3.38 -3.74
C PRO A 90 34.79 -3.80 -2.63
N VAL A 91 34.51 -5.10 -2.53
CA VAL A 91 33.54 -5.65 -1.58
C VAL A 91 34.21 -6.72 -0.69
N SER A 92 34.27 -6.47 0.61
CA SER A 92 34.97 -7.26 1.62
C SER A 92 34.51 -8.72 1.66
N CYS A 93 33.19 -8.97 1.66
CA CYS A 93 32.64 -10.33 1.70
C CYS A 93 32.96 -11.14 0.45
N ASN A 94 33.30 -10.46 -0.66
CA ASN A 94 33.71 -11.05 -1.93
C ASN A 94 35.24 -10.94 -2.13
N TYR A 95 36.01 -11.00 -1.04
CA TYR A 95 37.48 -10.97 -1.07
C TYR A 95 38.07 -9.74 -1.80
N GLY A 96 37.38 -8.60 -1.72
CA GLY A 96 37.81 -7.35 -2.36
C GLY A 96 37.51 -7.27 -3.86
N ALA A 97 36.74 -8.20 -4.42
CA ALA A 97 36.30 -8.13 -5.81
C ALA A 97 35.55 -6.81 -6.10
N VAL A 98 35.87 -6.19 -7.24
CA VAL A 98 35.27 -4.92 -7.66
C VAL A 98 34.00 -5.19 -8.47
N MET A 99 32.88 -4.70 -7.96
CA MET A 99 31.56 -4.79 -8.61
C MET A 99 30.68 -3.61 -8.18
N PRO A 100 29.54 -3.35 -8.85
CA PRO A 100 28.60 -2.34 -8.39
C PRO A 100 28.17 -2.60 -6.94
N SER A 101 28.48 -1.65 -6.05
CA SER A 101 28.10 -1.73 -4.63
C SER A 101 27.84 -0.35 -4.06
N TRP A 102 26.76 -0.22 -3.29
CA TRP A 102 26.37 1.04 -2.63
C TRP A 102 27.27 1.38 -1.43
N PHE A 103 27.78 0.35 -0.76
CA PHE A 103 28.68 0.42 0.38
C PHE A 103 29.46 -0.91 0.49
N ASP A 104 30.50 -0.95 1.32
CA ASP A 104 31.24 -2.18 1.55
C ASP A 104 30.44 -3.14 2.45
N ILE A 105 30.37 -4.42 2.07
CA ILE A 105 29.68 -5.46 2.83
C ILE A 105 30.74 -6.42 3.36
N HIS A 106 30.85 -6.54 4.68
CA HIS A 106 31.89 -7.35 5.30
C HIS A 106 31.54 -8.84 5.38
N GLU A 107 30.26 -9.20 5.48
CA GLU A 107 29.83 -10.58 5.70
C GLU A 107 28.45 -10.83 5.08
N ILE A 108 28.27 -12.02 4.49
CA ILE A 108 26.99 -12.56 4.05
C ILE A 108 26.99 -14.07 4.37
N PRO A 109 25.93 -14.64 5.00
CA PRO A 109 24.70 -13.98 5.45
C PRO A 109 24.98 -13.02 6.61
N ILE A 110 24.17 -11.96 6.73
CA ILE A 110 24.30 -10.98 7.81
C ILE A 110 23.94 -11.67 9.14
N GLY A 111 24.93 -11.88 9.99
CA GLY A 111 24.74 -12.42 11.35
C GLY A 111 24.29 -11.35 12.34
N ALA A 112 23.35 -11.70 13.24
CA ALA A 112 22.89 -10.80 14.31
C ALA A 112 23.99 -10.45 15.34
N VAL A 113 25.07 -11.23 15.39
CA VAL A 113 26.21 -11.01 16.29
C VAL A 113 26.99 -9.72 15.98
N SER A 114 26.87 -9.17 14.76
CA SER A 114 27.53 -7.91 14.39
C SER A 114 26.85 -6.63 14.92
N PHE A 115 25.69 -6.76 15.59
CA PHE A 115 24.99 -5.61 16.21
C PHE A 115 25.14 -5.53 17.74
N THR A 116 25.92 -6.41 18.38
CA THR A 116 26.07 -6.44 19.86
C THR A 116 27.15 -5.50 20.40
N PHE A 117 27.72 -4.60 19.59
CA PHE A 117 28.70 -3.60 20.04
C PHE A 117 28.32 -2.16 19.64
N ILE A 118 27.06 -1.79 19.90
CA ILE A 118 26.62 -0.40 20.05
C ILE A 118 25.76 -0.27 21.29
#